data_AF-A0A1Y1KHR4-F1
#
_entry.id   AF-A0A1Y1KHR4-F1
#
_cell.length_a   1.000
_cell.length_b   1.000
_cell.length_c   1.000
_cell.angle_alpha   90.00
_cell.angle_beta   90.00
_cell.angle_gamma   90.00
#
_symmetry.space_group_name_H-M   'P 1'
#
loop_
_entity.id
_entity.type
_entity.pdbx_description
1 polymer ?
#
loop_
_entity_poly.entity_id
_entity_poly.type
_entity_poly.pdbx_seq_one_letter_code
_entity_poly.pdbx_strand_id
1 'polypeptide(L)'
;MDIHEGFLLNLYNYLLGVEDINNNIIKKHIRKLDQLGEFSVNASVLARLNHCTDSDVSHIFESITTASRNWILPIAKCATIRDTYHLYVDRPFTYKLVVSCVIKNGRGYGTCNLSLKQPLSVCTDLINENVSTMSLSELRAILIKSVIDRLLSFSHSSASNSNTVDINITCKAKKGTPKGIVCAPVLSRESNELKAVDLYNKRTIDMRLMAEHKYGLRVTSNSGWRDIFRKLGEAAVTIEILQIKPNRPVICNFNDFSSSCSKGASFILYNCARLATLLKEFQRKVELKSYPELPDLDKIDFSVLTQPVMILLFLRGLLNTN
;
A
#
# COMPACT_ATOMS: atom_id res chain seq x y z
N MET A 1 -18.76 -1.56 1.21
CA MET A 1 -18.44 -2.45 0.07
C MET A 1 -17.28 -1.80 -0.67
N ASP A 2 -16.19 -2.54 -0.83
CA ASP A 2 -14.98 -2.11 -1.54
C ASP A 2 -15.33 -1.78 -3.01
N ILE A 3 -14.81 -0.67 -3.56
CA ILE A 3 -15.18 -0.23 -4.92
C ILE A 3 -14.73 -1.25 -5.96
N HIS A 4 -13.54 -1.82 -5.77
CA HIS A 4 -12.98 -2.81 -6.67
C HIS A 4 -13.72 -4.14 -6.57
N GLU A 5 -14.04 -4.61 -5.36
CA GLU A 5 -14.86 -5.82 -5.14
C GLU A 5 -16.26 -5.67 -5.76
N GLY A 6 -16.92 -4.53 -5.52
CA GLY A 6 -18.23 -4.25 -6.11
C GLY A 6 -18.19 -4.21 -7.64
N PHE A 7 -17.12 -3.66 -8.23
CA PHE A 7 -16.94 -3.66 -9.68
C PHE A 7 -16.70 -5.05 -10.22
N LEU A 8 -15.83 -5.83 -9.58
CA LEU A 8 -15.58 -7.21 -9.97
C LEU A 8 -16.88 -8.01 -9.89
N LEU A 9 -17.68 -7.85 -8.84
CA LEU A 9 -18.97 -8.52 -8.71
C LEU A 9 -19.92 -8.14 -9.85
N ASN A 10 -20.03 -6.85 -10.21
CA ASN A 10 -20.82 -6.42 -11.37
C ASN A 10 -20.32 -7.08 -12.67
N LEU A 11 -19.00 -7.14 -12.87
CA LEU A 11 -18.39 -7.70 -14.06
C LEU A 11 -18.54 -9.23 -14.13
N TYR A 12 -18.37 -9.96 -13.02
CA TYR A 12 -18.60 -11.40 -12.96
C TYR A 12 -20.06 -11.75 -13.21
N ASN A 13 -20.99 -11.04 -12.58
CA ASN A 13 -22.42 -11.28 -12.77
C ASN A 13 -22.81 -11.03 -14.24
N TYR A 14 -22.27 -9.98 -14.86
CA TYR A 14 -22.51 -9.73 -16.28
C TYR A 14 -21.92 -10.79 -17.21
N LEU A 15 -20.69 -11.25 -16.93
CA LEU A 15 -19.98 -12.18 -17.81
C LEU A 15 -20.43 -13.64 -17.67
N LEU A 16 -20.77 -14.07 -16.45
CA LEU A 16 -21.04 -15.47 -16.12
C LEU A 16 -22.44 -15.70 -15.54
N GLY A 17 -23.18 -14.66 -15.15
CA GLY A 17 -24.44 -14.80 -14.42
C GLY A 17 -24.26 -15.33 -12.99
N VAL A 18 -23.05 -15.22 -12.42
CA VAL A 18 -22.71 -15.73 -11.08
C VAL A 18 -22.22 -14.57 -10.20
N GLU A 19 -22.63 -14.59 -8.93
CA GLU A 19 -22.22 -13.63 -7.89
C GLU A 19 -20.92 -14.03 -7.16
N ASP A 20 -20.13 -14.93 -7.72
CA ASP A 20 -18.92 -15.47 -7.08
C ASP A 20 -17.65 -15.10 -7.85
N ILE A 21 -16.67 -14.53 -7.12
CA ILE A 21 -15.38 -14.03 -7.62
C ILE A 21 -14.34 -15.17 -7.76
N ASN A 22 -14.72 -16.43 -7.57
CA ASN A 22 -13.78 -17.57 -7.53
C ASN A 22 -13.05 -17.91 -8.84
N ASN A 23 -13.43 -17.30 -9.97
CA ASN A 23 -12.84 -17.61 -11.28
C ASN A 23 -11.80 -16.56 -11.70
N ASN A 24 -10.52 -16.92 -11.87
CA ASN A 24 -9.43 -16.01 -12.27
C ASN A 24 -9.47 -15.55 -13.76
N ILE A 25 -10.67 -15.37 -14.35
CA ILE A 25 -10.82 -15.01 -15.77
C ILE A 25 -10.59 -13.52 -16.04
N ILE A 26 -10.77 -12.68 -15.03
CA ILE A 26 -10.57 -11.24 -15.12
C ILE A 26 -9.13 -10.95 -14.69
N LYS A 27 -8.33 -10.44 -15.61
CA LYS A 27 -6.96 -10.01 -15.34
C LYS A 27 -6.93 -8.50 -15.17
N LYS A 28 -6.40 -8.04 -14.03
CA LYS A 28 -6.11 -6.62 -13.80
C LYS A 28 -4.76 -6.21 -14.38
N HIS A 29 -4.68 -5.02 -14.94
CA HIS A 29 -3.45 -4.42 -15.43
C HIS A 29 -2.98 -3.29 -14.53
N ILE A 30 -1.66 -3.15 -14.41
CA ILE A 30 -0.98 -2.05 -13.69
C ILE A 30 0.14 -1.41 -14.53
N ARG A 31 0.27 -1.84 -15.78
CA ARG A 31 1.30 -1.41 -16.73
C ARG A 31 0.67 -1.35 -18.11
N LYS A 32 1.19 -0.46 -18.97
CA LYS A 32 0.70 -0.27 -20.35
C LYS A 32 -0.82 -0.01 -20.39
N LEU A 33 -1.31 0.78 -19.44
CA LEU A 33 -2.75 1.03 -19.25
C LEU A 33 -3.40 1.71 -20.46
N ASP A 34 -2.64 2.44 -21.27
CA ASP A 34 -3.17 3.02 -22.52
C ASP A 34 -3.35 2.00 -23.64
N GLN A 35 -2.64 0.87 -23.59
CA GLN A 35 -2.70 -0.19 -24.59
C GLN A 35 -3.63 -1.33 -24.17
N LEU A 36 -3.68 -1.65 -22.88
CA LEU A 36 -4.36 -2.83 -22.36
C LEU A 36 -5.59 -2.50 -21.50
N GLY A 37 -5.87 -1.21 -21.25
CA GLY A 37 -6.89 -0.81 -20.29
C GLY A 37 -6.55 -1.25 -18.87
N GLU A 38 -7.56 -1.24 -18.00
CA GLU A 38 -7.43 -1.58 -16.58
C GLU A 38 -7.73 -3.06 -16.30
N PHE A 39 -8.56 -3.68 -17.13
CA PHE A 39 -8.94 -5.10 -17.00
C PHE A 39 -8.95 -5.79 -18.35
N SER A 40 -8.78 -7.11 -18.36
CA SER A 40 -8.93 -7.91 -19.57
C SER A 40 -9.54 -9.28 -19.30
N VAL A 41 -10.25 -9.81 -20.28
CA VAL A 41 -10.87 -11.14 -20.27
C VAL A 41 -10.51 -11.87 -21.56
N ASN A 42 -10.04 -13.11 -21.46
CA ASN A 42 -9.76 -13.91 -22.63
C ASN A 42 -11.06 -14.53 -23.17
N ALA A 43 -11.31 -14.38 -24.47
CA ALA A 43 -12.56 -14.79 -25.10
C ALA A 43 -12.73 -16.32 -25.06
N SER A 44 -11.70 -17.09 -25.40
CA SER A 44 -11.77 -18.56 -25.36
C SER A 44 -12.06 -19.12 -23.97
N VAL A 45 -11.55 -18.48 -22.91
CA VAL A 45 -11.86 -18.86 -21.53
C VAL A 45 -13.33 -18.59 -21.21
N LEU A 46 -13.84 -17.42 -21.60
CA LEU A 46 -15.24 -17.05 -21.36
C LEU A 46 -16.21 -17.94 -22.15
N ALA A 47 -15.93 -18.19 -23.42
CA ALA A 47 -16.71 -19.07 -24.29
C ALA A 47 -16.86 -20.48 -23.69
N ARG A 48 -15.76 -21.05 -23.18
CA ARG A 48 -15.79 -22.36 -22.52
C ARG A 48 -16.64 -22.39 -21.24
N LEU A 49 -16.58 -21.33 -20.43
CA LEU A 49 -17.33 -21.26 -19.18
C LEU A 49 -18.83 -21.06 -19.41
N ASN A 50 -19.19 -20.29 -20.43
CA ASN A 50 -20.59 -20.03 -20.78
C ASN A 50 -21.18 -21.06 -21.75
N HIS A 51 -20.37 -22.04 -22.20
CA HIS A 51 -20.74 -22.99 -23.25
C HIS A 51 -21.30 -22.28 -24.52
N CYS A 52 -20.67 -21.16 -24.91
CA CYS A 52 -21.11 -20.32 -26.03
C CYS A 52 -20.04 -20.17 -27.12
N THR A 53 -20.39 -19.51 -28.23
CA THR A 53 -19.51 -19.27 -29.37
C THR A 53 -18.75 -17.95 -29.25
N ASP A 54 -17.71 -17.77 -30.07
CA ASP A 54 -16.96 -16.51 -30.14
C ASP A 54 -17.85 -15.33 -30.59
N SER A 55 -18.90 -15.59 -31.39
CA SER A 55 -19.89 -14.59 -31.78
C SER A 55 -20.72 -14.12 -30.58
N ASP A 56 -21.12 -15.03 -29.71
CA ASP A 56 -21.86 -14.71 -28.49
C ASP A 56 -21.00 -13.85 -27.55
N VAL A 57 -19.72 -14.21 -27.39
CA VAL A 57 -18.76 -13.42 -26.61
C VAL A 57 -18.59 -12.01 -27.20
N SER A 58 -18.53 -11.88 -28.52
CA SER A 58 -18.42 -10.58 -29.18
C SER A 58 -19.62 -9.68 -28.87
N HIS A 59 -20.84 -10.21 -28.93
CA HIS A 59 -22.06 -9.48 -28.58
C HIS A 59 -22.12 -9.04 -27.11
N ILE A 60 -21.62 -9.88 -26.19
CA ILE A 60 -21.47 -9.51 -24.76
C ILE A 60 -20.61 -8.25 -24.64
N PHE A 61 -19.45 -8.22 -25.30
CA PHE A 61 -18.53 -7.08 -25.20
C PHE A 61 -18.94 -5.85 -26.04
N GLU A 62 -19.77 -6.02 -27.07
CA GLU A 62 -20.43 -4.89 -27.76
C GLU A 62 -21.39 -4.15 -26.81
N SER A 63 -22.10 -4.89 -25.97
CA SER A 63 -23.13 -4.35 -25.07
C SER A 63 -22.59 -3.89 -23.70
N ILE A 64 -21.35 -4.25 -23.34
CA ILE A 64 -20.79 -4.03 -22.00
C ILE A 64 -20.71 -2.55 -21.58
N THR A 65 -20.44 -1.65 -22.54
CA THR A 65 -20.36 -0.20 -22.27
C THR A 65 -21.73 0.37 -21.91
N THR A 66 -22.80 -0.16 -22.51
CA THR A 66 -24.18 0.20 -22.18
C THR A 66 -24.60 -0.42 -20.85
N ALA A 67 -24.31 -1.70 -20.64
CA ALA A 67 -24.66 -2.42 -19.41
C ALA A 67 -23.96 -1.82 -18.17
N SER A 68 -22.72 -1.38 -18.31
CA SER A 68 -21.90 -0.87 -17.19
C SER A 68 -22.23 0.55 -16.74
N ARG A 69 -23.13 1.27 -17.41
CA ARG A 69 -23.49 2.66 -17.04
C ARG A 69 -23.99 2.80 -15.60
N ASN A 70 -24.63 1.77 -15.08
CA ASN A 70 -25.19 1.73 -13.72
C ASN A 70 -24.31 0.96 -12.73
N TRP A 71 -23.12 0.51 -13.15
CA TRP A 71 -22.19 -0.18 -12.26
C TRP A 71 -21.45 0.83 -11.39
N ILE A 72 -20.79 0.32 -10.35
CA ILE A 72 -19.96 1.15 -9.49
C ILE A 72 -18.79 1.81 -10.25
N LEU A 73 -18.27 1.14 -11.29
CA LEU A 73 -17.32 1.69 -12.25
C LEU A 73 -17.80 1.41 -13.68
N PRO A 74 -18.24 2.45 -14.40
CA PRO A 74 -18.61 2.33 -15.81
C PRO A 74 -17.41 2.00 -16.70
N ILE A 75 -17.66 1.24 -17.77
CA ILE A 75 -16.67 0.94 -18.81
C ILE A 75 -16.88 1.92 -19.96
N ALA A 76 -15.88 2.77 -20.20
CA ALA A 76 -15.91 3.76 -21.26
C ALA A 76 -15.61 3.14 -22.64
N LYS A 77 -14.75 2.12 -22.68
CA LYS A 77 -14.33 1.49 -23.94
C LYS A 77 -13.95 0.02 -23.74
N CYS A 78 -14.22 -0.78 -24.75
CA CYS A 78 -13.67 -2.13 -24.91
C CYS A 78 -12.79 -2.18 -26.18
N ALA A 79 -11.69 -2.92 -26.16
CA ALA A 79 -10.83 -3.15 -27.32
C ALA A 79 -10.38 -4.61 -27.38
N THR A 80 -10.32 -5.19 -28.57
CA THR A 80 -9.92 -6.60 -28.74
C THR A 80 -8.49 -6.68 -29.26
N ILE A 81 -7.64 -7.45 -28.56
CA ILE A 81 -6.25 -7.72 -28.94
C ILE A 81 -5.99 -9.21 -28.78
N ARG A 82 -5.67 -9.91 -29.87
CA ARG A 82 -5.26 -11.34 -29.86
C ARG A 82 -6.14 -12.19 -28.93
N ASP A 83 -7.42 -12.28 -29.25
CA ASP A 83 -8.42 -13.07 -28.51
C ASP A 83 -8.72 -12.60 -27.07
N THR A 84 -8.30 -11.38 -26.73
CA THR A 84 -8.52 -10.83 -25.39
C THR A 84 -9.25 -9.50 -25.48
N TYR A 85 -10.34 -9.38 -24.73
CA TYR A 85 -11.10 -8.15 -24.57
C TYR A 85 -10.51 -7.33 -23.44
N HIS A 86 -10.09 -6.11 -23.77
CA HIS A 86 -9.47 -5.13 -22.88
C HIS A 86 -10.47 -4.04 -22.53
N LEU A 87 -10.73 -3.86 -21.24
CA LEU A 87 -11.72 -2.95 -20.69
C LEU A 87 -11.05 -1.70 -20.13
N TYR A 88 -11.57 -0.56 -20.55
CA TYR A 88 -11.15 0.76 -20.12
C TYR A 88 -12.28 1.36 -19.29
N VAL A 89 -12.02 1.59 -18.01
CA VAL A 89 -13.00 2.26 -17.14
C VAL A 89 -13.13 3.72 -17.53
N ASP A 90 -14.27 4.33 -17.22
CA ASP A 90 -14.41 5.78 -17.27
C ASP A 90 -13.46 6.42 -16.25
N ARG A 91 -12.28 6.83 -16.72
CA ARG A 91 -11.20 7.34 -15.85
C ARG A 91 -11.62 8.62 -15.11
N PRO A 92 -12.17 9.67 -15.76
CA PRO A 92 -12.64 10.86 -15.05
C PRO A 92 -13.65 10.54 -13.95
N PHE A 93 -14.63 9.68 -14.25
CA PHE A 93 -15.60 9.23 -13.24
C PHE A 93 -14.91 8.47 -12.11
N THR A 94 -14.01 7.56 -12.43
CA THR A 94 -13.24 6.76 -11.46
C THR A 94 -12.44 7.65 -10.52
N TYR A 95 -11.77 8.69 -11.04
CA TYR A 95 -11.00 9.63 -10.22
C TYR A 95 -11.88 10.37 -9.23
N LYS A 96 -13.01 10.89 -9.71
CA LYS A 96 -14.00 11.58 -8.86
C LYS A 96 -14.52 10.65 -7.78
N LEU A 97 -14.90 9.43 -8.13
CA LEU A 97 -15.41 8.43 -7.17
C LEU A 97 -14.39 8.11 -6.07
N VAL A 98 -13.13 7.88 -6.45
CA VAL A 98 -12.05 7.59 -5.48
C VAL A 98 -11.83 8.77 -4.55
N VAL A 99 -11.73 10.00 -5.07
CA VAL A 99 -11.56 11.20 -4.23
C VAL A 99 -12.76 11.40 -3.31
N SER A 100 -13.99 11.26 -3.80
CA SER A 100 -15.21 11.28 -2.98
C SER A 100 -15.13 10.27 -1.83
N CYS A 101 -14.67 9.06 -2.12
CA CYS A 101 -14.52 8.00 -1.13
C CYS A 101 -13.47 8.36 -0.06
N VAL A 102 -12.32 8.90 -0.47
CA VAL A 102 -11.28 9.36 0.46
C VAL A 102 -11.81 10.47 1.38
N ILE A 103 -12.48 11.47 0.83
CA ILE A 103 -13.03 12.59 1.60
C ILE A 103 -14.11 12.10 2.56
N LYS A 104 -15.06 11.28 2.08
CA LYS A 104 -16.17 10.76 2.88
C LYS A 104 -15.70 9.89 4.04
N ASN A 105 -14.70 9.03 3.82
CA ASN A 105 -14.20 8.12 4.85
C ASN A 105 -13.13 8.76 5.75
N GLY A 106 -12.47 9.83 5.31
CA GLY A 106 -11.48 10.57 6.09
C GLY A 106 -10.39 9.65 6.66
N ARG A 107 -10.24 9.64 8.00
CA ARG A 107 -9.28 8.77 8.70
C ARG A 107 -9.60 7.28 8.61
N GLY A 108 -10.85 6.92 8.32
CA GLY A 108 -11.26 5.54 8.08
C GLY A 108 -11.05 5.09 6.63
N TYR A 109 -10.56 5.94 5.73
CA TYR A 109 -10.25 5.49 4.39
C TYR A 109 -9.13 4.45 4.41
N GLY A 110 -9.39 3.34 3.72
CA GLY A 110 -8.49 2.20 3.65
C GLY A 110 -8.57 1.25 4.85
N THR A 111 -9.52 1.44 5.77
CA THR A 111 -9.77 0.46 6.82
C THR A 111 -10.31 -0.82 6.19
N CYS A 112 -9.75 -1.93 6.63
CA CYS A 112 -10.11 -3.26 6.19
C CYS A 112 -11.14 -3.89 7.13
N ASN A 113 -12.22 -4.44 6.59
CA ASN A 113 -13.07 -5.33 7.39
C ASN A 113 -12.51 -6.74 7.25
N LEU A 114 -11.55 -7.06 8.10
CA LEU A 114 -11.09 -8.43 8.21
C LEU A 114 -12.26 -9.24 8.79
N SER A 115 -12.95 -9.99 7.93
CA SER A 115 -13.98 -10.97 8.29
C SER A 115 -13.35 -12.14 9.07
N LEU A 116 -12.81 -11.84 10.25
CA LEU A 116 -12.14 -12.78 11.12
C LEU A 116 -13.21 -13.53 11.90
N LYS A 117 -13.10 -14.86 11.89
CA LYS A 117 -13.96 -15.72 12.71
C LYS A 117 -13.78 -15.48 14.21
N GLN A 118 -12.61 -14.98 14.60
CA GLN A 118 -12.20 -14.75 15.99
C GLN A 118 -11.31 -13.50 16.08
N PRO A 119 -11.37 -12.73 17.18
CA PRO A 119 -10.47 -11.60 17.38
C PRO A 119 -9.01 -12.08 17.49
N LEU A 120 -8.09 -11.27 16.97
CA LEU A 120 -6.66 -11.55 16.96
C LEU A 120 -5.94 -10.64 17.96
N SER A 121 -4.95 -11.21 18.65
CA SER A 121 -3.97 -10.48 19.47
C SER A 121 -2.57 -10.84 19.00
N VAL A 122 -1.62 -9.90 19.12
CA VAL A 122 -0.22 -10.14 18.73
C VAL A 122 0.68 -10.06 19.94
N CYS A 123 1.42 -11.14 20.17
CA CYS A 123 2.34 -11.29 21.29
C CYS A 123 3.77 -11.50 20.78
N THR A 124 4.75 -11.32 21.64
CA THR A 124 6.14 -11.71 21.38
C THR A 124 6.73 -12.37 22.61
N ASP A 125 7.66 -13.32 22.39
CA ASP A 125 8.36 -14.02 23.47
C ASP A 125 9.66 -13.31 23.89
N LEU A 126 9.87 -12.08 23.43
CA LEU A 126 11.00 -11.25 23.78
C LEU A 126 10.81 -10.62 25.15
N ILE A 127 11.84 -10.73 25.99
CA ILE A 127 11.83 -10.25 27.38
C ILE A 127 12.44 -8.84 27.47
N ASN A 128 13.28 -8.47 26.50
CA ASN A 128 14.05 -7.24 26.53
C ASN A 128 13.55 -6.26 25.45
N GLU A 129 12.92 -5.17 25.88
CA GLU A 129 12.53 -4.05 25.01
C GLU A 129 13.54 -2.89 25.03
N ASN A 130 14.66 -3.02 25.75
CA ASN A 130 15.67 -1.97 25.81
C ASN A 130 16.53 -1.95 24.54
N VAL A 131 16.34 -0.91 23.74
CA VAL A 131 17.06 -0.64 22.48
C VAL A 131 18.59 -0.66 22.65
N SER A 132 19.11 -0.33 23.84
CA SER A 132 20.55 -0.28 24.11
C SER A 132 21.20 -1.67 24.15
N THR A 133 20.44 -2.71 24.50
CA THR A 133 20.96 -4.07 24.72
C THR A 133 20.40 -5.09 23.73
N MET A 134 19.29 -4.75 23.08
CA MET A 134 18.59 -5.54 22.08
C MET A 134 19.41 -5.72 20.79
N SER A 135 19.41 -6.94 20.28
CA SER A 135 19.97 -7.30 18.97
C SER A 135 19.09 -6.80 17.82
N LEU A 136 19.65 -6.73 16.61
CA LEU A 136 18.89 -6.34 15.43
C LEU A 136 17.73 -7.30 15.09
N SER A 137 17.87 -8.59 15.42
CA SER A 137 16.81 -9.58 15.19
C SER A 137 15.63 -9.38 16.13
N GLU A 138 15.89 -9.07 17.40
CA GLU A 138 14.85 -8.74 18.38
C GLU A 138 14.14 -7.43 18.01
N LEU A 139 14.91 -6.42 17.56
CA LEU A 139 14.35 -5.17 17.05
C LEU A 139 13.36 -5.44 15.91
N ARG A 140 13.71 -6.31 14.97
CA ARG A 140 12.83 -6.69 13.86
C ARG A 140 11.53 -7.31 14.32
N ALA A 141 11.57 -8.24 15.28
CA ALA A 141 10.37 -8.86 15.81
C ALA A 141 9.44 -7.84 16.50
N ILE A 142 10.00 -6.89 17.26
CA ILE A 142 9.24 -5.80 17.90
C ILE A 142 8.61 -4.87 16.85
N LEU A 143 9.36 -4.49 15.82
CA LEU A 143 8.83 -3.66 14.73
C LEU A 143 7.69 -4.37 13.97
N ILE A 144 7.85 -5.67 13.68
CA ILE A 144 6.80 -6.48 13.04
C ILE A 144 5.56 -6.55 13.92
N LYS A 145 5.72 -6.85 15.22
CA LYS A 145 4.62 -6.84 16.19
C LYS A 145 3.89 -5.50 16.16
N SER A 146 4.61 -4.38 16.28
CA SER A 146 4.02 -3.04 16.29
C SER A 146 3.26 -2.72 15.01
N VAL A 147 3.76 -3.16 13.85
CA VAL A 147 3.04 -2.99 12.57
C VAL A 147 1.77 -3.83 12.53
N ILE A 148 1.81 -5.10 12.93
CA ILE A 148 0.62 -5.95 12.94
C ILE A 148 -0.42 -5.41 13.94
N ASP A 149 -0.01 -4.98 15.13
CA ASP A 149 -0.89 -4.35 16.12
C ASP A 149 -1.61 -3.12 15.53
N ARG A 150 -0.87 -2.26 14.82
CA ARG A 150 -1.47 -1.08 14.15
C ARG A 150 -2.40 -1.48 13.02
N LEU A 151 -2.06 -2.49 12.22
CA LEU A 151 -2.93 -3.00 11.16
C LEU A 151 -4.24 -3.54 11.76
N LEU A 152 -4.17 -4.33 12.82
CA LEU A 152 -5.36 -4.85 13.52
C LEU A 152 -6.19 -3.72 14.13
N SER A 153 -5.56 -2.67 14.68
CA SER A 153 -6.30 -1.49 15.17
C SER A 153 -7.02 -0.71 14.07
N PHE A 154 -6.57 -0.87 12.82
CA PHE A 154 -7.17 -0.27 11.64
C PHE A 154 -8.21 -1.20 10.98
N SER A 155 -8.32 -2.43 11.48
CA SER A 155 -9.32 -3.40 11.04
C SER A 155 -10.55 -3.34 11.95
N HIS A 156 -11.74 -3.20 11.37
CA HIS A 156 -12.97 -3.34 12.14
C HIS A 156 -13.24 -4.82 12.38
N SER A 157 -13.01 -5.30 13.60
CA SER A 157 -13.34 -6.68 14.01
C SER A 157 -14.79 -6.75 14.47
N SER A 158 -15.68 -7.30 13.63
CA SER A 158 -17.05 -7.66 14.02
C SER A 158 -17.07 -9.00 14.77
N ALA A 159 -16.27 -9.13 15.83
CA ALA A 159 -16.18 -10.39 16.57
C ALA A 159 -17.37 -10.52 17.53
N SER A 160 -18.24 -11.50 17.27
CA SER A 160 -19.21 -11.97 18.26
C SER A 160 -18.50 -12.83 19.31
N ASN A 161 -18.55 -12.42 20.58
CA ASN A 161 -18.29 -13.21 21.80
C ASN A 161 -17.61 -14.57 21.57
N SER A 162 -16.28 -14.60 21.41
CA SER A 162 -15.50 -15.85 21.44
C SER A 162 -14.00 -15.60 21.64
N ASN A 163 -13.32 -16.64 22.14
CA ASN A 163 -11.90 -16.68 22.50
C ASN A 163 -10.97 -15.95 21.52
N THR A 164 -10.08 -15.10 22.04
CA THR A 164 -9.05 -14.41 21.25
C THR A 164 -7.99 -15.41 20.79
N VAL A 165 -7.51 -15.26 19.56
CA VAL A 165 -6.40 -16.04 19.02
C VAL A 165 -5.13 -15.21 19.08
N ASP A 166 -4.14 -15.71 19.84
CA ASP A 166 -2.83 -15.09 19.91
C ASP A 166 -1.93 -15.50 18.74
N ILE A 167 -1.37 -14.51 18.06
CA ILE A 167 -0.32 -14.65 17.06
C ILE A 167 1.01 -14.32 17.74
N ASN A 168 1.89 -15.30 17.88
CA ASN A 168 3.19 -15.08 18.51
C ASN A 168 4.28 -14.74 17.48
N ILE A 169 4.94 -13.59 17.63
CA ILE A 169 6.11 -13.18 16.85
C ILE A 169 7.37 -13.62 17.61
N THR A 170 8.18 -14.48 16.99
CA THR A 170 9.39 -15.01 17.63
C THR A 170 10.60 -15.01 16.69
N CYS A 171 11.80 -14.88 17.26
CA CYS A 171 13.06 -15.01 16.53
C CYS A 171 13.51 -16.48 16.38
N LYS A 172 12.91 -17.41 17.16
CA LYS A 172 13.30 -18.82 17.18
C LYS A 172 12.06 -19.70 17.00
N ALA A 173 12.10 -20.61 16.04
CA ALA A 173 11.02 -21.58 15.88
C ALA A 173 10.90 -22.45 17.15
N LYS A 174 9.76 -22.37 17.84
CA LYS A 174 9.42 -23.28 18.94
C LYS A 174 8.58 -24.42 18.38
N LYS A 175 9.00 -25.67 18.62
CA LYS A 175 8.16 -26.84 18.31
C LYS A 175 6.88 -26.73 19.14
N GLY A 176 5.72 -26.83 18.48
CA GLY A 176 4.42 -26.84 19.15
C GLY A 176 3.72 -25.49 19.29
N THR A 177 4.21 -24.38 18.70
CA THR A 177 3.41 -23.15 18.57
C THR A 177 2.59 -23.19 17.27
N PRO A 178 1.27 -23.47 17.31
CA PRO A 178 0.47 -23.72 16.10
C PRO A 178 0.22 -22.45 15.27
N LYS A 179 0.36 -21.25 15.85
CA LYS A 179 0.08 -19.96 15.19
C LYS A 179 1.18 -18.94 15.54
N GLY A 180 2.32 -19.04 14.87
CA GLY A 180 3.46 -18.14 15.12
C GLY A 180 4.10 -17.63 13.82
N ILE A 181 4.53 -16.37 13.83
CA ILE A 181 5.37 -15.80 12.77
C ILE A 181 6.81 -15.89 13.24
N VAL A 182 7.58 -16.76 12.60
CA VAL A 182 9.02 -16.86 12.85
C VAL A 182 9.73 -15.80 12.02
N CYS A 183 10.36 -14.85 12.70
CA CYS A 183 11.17 -13.80 12.11
C CYS A 183 12.57 -14.35 11.82
N ALA A 184 12.97 -14.32 10.56
CA ALA A 184 14.33 -14.63 10.16
C ALA A 184 15.31 -13.57 10.69
N PRO A 185 16.57 -13.94 10.93
CA PRO A 185 17.53 -13.08 11.60
C PRO A 185 17.87 -11.82 10.78
N VAL A 186 18.27 -10.78 11.50
CA VAL A 186 18.95 -9.62 10.92
C VAL A 186 20.45 -9.81 11.14
N LEU A 187 21.18 -9.88 10.03
CA LEU A 187 22.61 -10.08 9.98
C LEU A 187 23.29 -8.75 9.63
N SER A 188 24.46 -8.51 10.21
CA SER A 188 25.35 -7.42 9.78
C SER A 188 26.54 -8.02 9.04
N ARG A 189 27.03 -7.30 8.03
CA ARG A 189 28.25 -7.70 7.31
C ARG A 189 29.52 -7.47 8.13
N GLU A 190 29.44 -6.59 9.11
CA GLU A 190 30.57 -6.09 9.90
C GLU A 190 30.70 -6.83 11.23
N SER A 191 29.60 -6.98 11.97
CA SER A 191 29.61 -7.69 13.26
C SER A 191 28.22 -8.16 13.67
N ASN A 192 28.13 -9.40 14.14
CA ASN A 192 26.91 -9.96 14.71
C ASN A 192 26.57 -9.41 16.11
N GLU A 193 27.45 -8.61 16.71
CA GLU A 193 27.24 -8.03 18.06
C GLU A 193 26.53 -6.68 18.04
N LEU A 194 26.30 -6.10 16.87
CA LEU A 194 25.65 -4.79 16.73
C LEU A 194 24.28 -4.76 17.41
N LYS A 195 24.05 -3.71 18.21
CA LYS A 195 22.80 -3.47 18.91
C LYS A 195 21.91 -2.53 18.12
N ALA A 196 20.62 -2.54 18.47
CA ALA A 196 19.62 -1.67 17.86
C ALA A 196 20.02 -0.18 17.98
N VAL A 197 20.54 0.24 19.14
CA VAL A 197 21.02 1.61 19.38
C VAL A 197 22.12 2.03 18.40
N ASP A 198 23.06 1.13 18.08
CA ASP A 198 24.17 1.43 17.17
C ASP A 198 23.64 1.73 15.77
N LEU A 199 22.69 0.92 15.31
CA LEU A 199 22.07 1.10 14.00
C LEU A 199 21.25 2.39 13.93
N TYR A 200 20.47 2.70 14.96
CA TYR A 200 19.72 3.97 15.03
C TYR A 200 20.64 5.19 15.02
N ASN A 201 21.71 5.17 15.81
CA ASN A 201 22.69 6.25 15.86
C ASN A 201 23.38 6.45 14.51
N LYS A 202 23.79 5.34 13.88
CA LYS A 202 24.41 5.37 12.56
C LYS A 202 23.48 5.97 11.51
N ARG A 203 22.22 5.52 11.43
CA ARG A 203 21.25 6.04 10.48
C ARG A 203 20.85 7.49 10.74
N THR A 204 20.84 7.92 11.99
CA THR A 204 20.66 9.33 12.36
C THR A 204 21.79 10.20 11.79
N ILE A 205 23.05 9.75 11.91
CA ILE A 205 24.21 10.43 11.35
C ILE A 205 24.15 10.43 9.82
N ASP A 206 23.80 9.31 9.20
CA ASP A 206 23.69 9.19 7.74
C ASP A 206 22.65 10.16 7.16
N MET A 207 21.46 10.25 7.79
CA MET A 207 20.42 11.21 7.42
C MET A 207 20.89 12.65 7.52
N ARG A 208 21.64 12.98 8.58
CA ARG A 208 22.21 14.32 8.78
C ARG A 208 23.20 14.66 7.68
N LEU A 209 24.23 13.82 7.48
CA LEU A 209 25.28 14.05 6.49
C LEU A 209 24.70 14.14 5.07
N MET A 210 23.71 13.32 4.74
CA MET A 210 23.01 13.41 3.45
C MET A 210 22.33 14.77 3.27
N ALA A 211 21.64 15.24 4.31
CA ALA A 211 20.93 16.52 4.25
C ALA A 211 21.90 17.70 4.11
N GLU A 212 23.01 17.69 4.85
CA GLU A 212 24.09 18.67 4.77
C GLU A 212 24.71 18.71 3.36
N HIS A 213 25.09 17.55 2.82
CA HIS A 213 25.74 17.46 1.51
C HIS A 213 24.80 17.82 0.34
N LYS A 214 23.55 17.34 0.38
CA LYS A 214 22.61 17.49 -0.75
C LYS A 214 21.91 18.84 -0.79
N TYR A 215 21.67 19.45 0.37
CA TYR A 215 20.87 20.67 0.48
C TYR A 215 21.63 21.84 1.10
N GLY A 216 22.93 21.69 1.39
CA GLY A 216 23.76 22.72 2.00
C GLY A 216 23.28 23.14 3.39
N LEU A 217 22.49 22.28 4.05
CA LEU A 217 21.97 22.53 5.39
C LEU A 217 23.14 22.67 6.36
N ARG A 218 23.19 23.77 7.11
CA ARG A 218 24.11 23.92 8.24
C ARG A 218 23.37 23.57 9.50
N VAL A 219 23.57 22.35 9.98
CA VAL A 219 22.96 21.89 11.22
C VAL A 219 23.61 22.63 12.39
N THR A 220 22.92 23.66 12.89
CA THR A 220 23.35 24.37 14.10
C THR A 220 23.08 23.49 15.33
N SER A 221 23.77 23.76 16.44
CA SER A 221 23.69 23.01 17.70
C SER A 221 22.31 23.06 18.40
N ASN A 222 21.27 23.53 17.72
CA ASN A 222 19.93 23.60 18.29
C ASN A 222 19.38 22.18 18.53
N SER A 223 18.57 22.02 19.58
CA SER A 223 17.97 20.73 19.95
C SER A 223 16.99 20.22 18.88
N GLY A 224 16.33 21.14 18.15
CA GLY A 224 15.33 20.81 17.14
C GLY A 224 15.85 19.97 15.98
N TRP A 225 17.03 20.31 15.43
CA TRP A 225 17.64 19.50 14.37
C TRP A 225 18.03 18.12 14.84
N ARG A 226 18.57 18.01 16.05
CA ARG A 226 18.95 16.71 16.64
C ARG A 226 17.75 15.77 16.73
N ASP A 227 16.59 16.27 17.18
CA ASP A 227 15.37 15.48 17.25
C ASP A 227 14.81 15.11 15.88
N ILE A 228 14.90 16.01 14.90
CA ILE A 228 14.49 15.71 13.52
C ILE A 228 15.34 14.56 12.95
N PHE A 229 16.67 14.66 13.03
CA PHE A 229 17.53 13.62 12.48
C PHE A 229 17.40 12.30 13.23
N ARG A 230 17.17 12.33 14.54
CA ARG A 230 16.86 11.12 15.32
C ARG A 230 15.61 10.43 14.79
N LYS A 231 14.49 11.17 14.61
CA LYS A 231 13.26 10.62 14.04
C LYS A 231 13.44 10.11 12.60
N LEU A 232 14.23 10.80 11.78
CA LEU A 232 14.56 10.34 10.42
C LEU A 232 15.40 9.05 10.44
N GLY A 233 16.36 8.95 11.36
CA GLY A 233 17.15 7.73 11.58
C GLY A 233 16.27 6.56 12.03
N GLU A 234 15.38 6.79 13.00
CA GLU A 234 14.40 5.79 13.48
C GLU A 234 13.50 5.27 12.34
N ALA A 235 12.97 6.18 11.53
CA ALA A 235 12.16 5.83 10.37
C ALA A 235 12.97 5.08 9.30
N ALA A 236 14.23 5.46 9.08
CA ALA A 236 15.10 4.79 8.12
C ALA A 236 15.39 3.34 8.53
N VAL A 237 15.69 3.09 9.81
CA VAL A 237 15.87 1.74 10.36
C VAL A 237 14.59 0.91 10.22
N THR A 238 13.43 1.51 10.51
CA THR A 238 12.13 0.84 10.39
C THR A 238 11.89 0.37 8.96
N ILE A 239 12.14 1.23 7.96
CA ILE A 239 11.99 0.88 6.54
C ILE A 239 13.00 -0.20 6.12
N GLU A 240 14.27 -0.04 6.51
CA GLU A 240 15.36 -0.97 6.16
C GLU A 240 15.10 -2.39 6.69
N ILE A 241 14.56 -2.52 7.90
CA ILE A 241 14.27 -3.81 8.53
C ILE A 241 12.98 -4.45 8.00
N LEU A 242 11.94 -3.64 7.75
CA LEU A 242 10.60 -4.16 7.41
C LEU A 242 10.35 -4.37 5.91
N GLN A 243 11.17 -3.81 5.03
CA GLN A 243 11.04 -4.00 3.57
C GLN A 243 11.19 -5.47 3.12
N ILE A 244 11.83 -6.32 3.93
CA ILE A 244 12.01 -7.76 3.66
C ILE A 244 10.98 -8.56 4.43
N LYS A 245 10.34 -9.52 3.75
CA LYS A 245 9.35 -10.44 4.34
C LYS A 245 9.86 -11.04 5.65
N PRO A 246 9.03 -11.16 6.71
CA PRO A 246 9.45 -11.65 8.03
C PRO A 246 10.25 -12.96 8.00
N ASN A 247 9.88 -13.89 7.11
CA ASN A 247 10.51 -15.20 6.97
C ASN A 247 11.83 -15.22 6.17
N ARG A 248 12.33 -14.06 5.72
CA ARG A 248 13.61 -13.95 5.00
C ARG A 248 14.60 -13.11 5.79
N PRO A 249 15.89 -13.52 5.86
CA PRO A 249 16.89 -12.77 6.60
C PRO A 249 17.10 -11.38 5.99
N VAL A 250 17.40 -10.41 6.85
CA VAL A 250 17.78 -9.04 6.44
C VAL A 250 19.29 -8.92 6.60
N ILE A 251 19.95 -8.37 5.60
CA ILE A 251 21.38 -8.05 5.68
C ILE A 251 21.50 -6.54 5.79
N CYS A 252 21.86 -6.05 6.98
CA CYS A 252 22.14 -4.66 7.24
C CYS A 252 23.61 -4.37 6.90
N ASN A 253 23.84 -3.33 6.10
CA ASN A 253 25.18 -2.82 5.84
C ASN A 253 25.38 -1.59 6.74
N PHE A 254 26.19 -1.73 7.77
CA PHE A 254 26.39 -0.68 8.76
C PHE A 254 27.16 0.50 8.17
N ASN A 255 28.18 0.21 7.36
CA ASN A 255 29.11 1.21 6.85
C ASN A 255 28.69 1.85 5.54
N ASP A 256 27.91 1.16 4.72
CA ASP A 256 27.48 1.67 3.41
C ASP A 256 25.98 1.94 3.38
N PHE A 257 25.65 3.21 3.60
CA PHE A 257 24.31 3.76 3.45
C PHE A 257 23.84 3.78 1.99
N SER A 258 24.75 3.71 1.01
CA SER A 258 24.42 3.81 -0.42
C SER A 258 24.07 2.46 -1.07
N SER A 259 24.61 1.36 -0.55
CA SER A 259 24.29 -0.01 -0.99
C SER A 259 23.23 -0.71 -0.15
N SER A 260 22.93 -0.22 1.06
CA SER A 260 21.75 -0.67 1.78
C SER A 260 20.50 -0.18 1.04
N CYS A 261 19.40 -0.91 1.13
CA CYS A 261 18.12 -0.52 0.53
C CYS A 261 17.52 0.79 1.12
N SER A 262 18.28 1.51 1.95
CA SER A 262 17.97 2.79 2.59
C SER A 262 17.96 3.99 1.64
N LYS A 263 18.41 3.85 0.37
CA LYS A 263 17.99 4.76 -0.72
C LYS A 263 16.46 4.83 -0.81
N GLY A 264 15.77 3.72 -0.54
CA GLY A 264 14.32 3.70 -0.41
C GLY A 264 13.83 4.57 0.75
N ALA A 265 14.44 4.46 1.93
CA ALA A 265 14.04 5.24 3.10
C ALA A 265 14.20 6.75 2.90
N SER A 266 15.39 7.19 2.50
CA SER A 266 15.65 8.62 2.20
C SER A 266 14.73 9.16 1.09
N PHE A 267 14.48 8.36 0.05
CA PHE A 267 13.54 8.72 -1.00
C PHE A 267 12.10 8.85 -0.50
N ILE A 268 11.61 7.90 0.31
CA ILE A 268 10.26 7.94 0.91
C ILE A 268 10.12 9.18 1.80
N LEU A 269 11.05 9.36 2.75
CA LEU A 269 11.02 10.48 3.70
C LEU A 269 11.10 11.83 3.00
N TYR A 270 11.95 11.96 1.97
CA TYR A 270 12.02 13.17 1.16
C TYR A 270 10.70 13.45 0.43
N ASN A 271 10.07 12.44 -0.17
CA ASN A 271 8.78 12.62 -0.85
C ASN A 271 7.68 13.02 0.14
N CYS A 272 7.66 12.45 1.34
CA CYS A 272 6.75 12.87 2.42
C CYS A 272 6.97 14.34 2.78
N ALA A 273 8.21 14.75 3.02
CA ALA A 273 8.54 16.15 3.34
C ALA A 273 8.18 17.11 2.20
N ARG A 274 8.41 16.71 0.95
CA ARG A 274 8.06 17.50 -0.24
C ARG A 274 6.56 17.70 -0.37
N LEU A 275 5.76 16.65 -0.20
CA LEU A 275 4.30 16.74 -0.22
C LEU A 275 3.78 17.60 0.92
N ALA A 276 4.28 17.42 2.14
CA ALA A 276 3.90 18.24 3.28
C ALA A 276 4.23 19.73 3.06
N THR A 277 5.40 20.02 2.48
CA THR A 277 5.81 21.40 2.15
C THR A 277 4.92 21.99 1.07
N LEU A 278 4.60 21.23 0.02
CA LEU A 278 3.70 21.66 -1.05
C LEU A 278 2.31 22.02 -0.50
N LEU A 279 1.74 21.16 0.35
CA LEU A 279 0.43 21.38 0.97
C LEU A 279 0.46 22.59 1.91
N LYS A 280 1.50 22.72 2.74
CA LYS A 280 1.66 23.87 3.65
C LYS A 280 1.80 25.18 2.89
N GLU A 281 2.59 25.19 1.81
CA GLU A 281 2.79 26.38 1.00
C GLU A 281 1.53 26.77 0.22
N PHE A 282 0.79 25.80 -0.30
CA PHE A 282 -0.52 26.03 -0.88
C PHE A 282 -1.46 26.70 0.13
N GLN A 283 -1.60 26.11 1.32
CA GLN A 283 -2.46 26.63 2.39
C GLN A 283 -2.07 28.07 2.77
N ARG A 284 -0.77 28.34 2.94
CA ARG A 284 -0.25 29.69 3.22
C ARG A 284 -0.62 30.70 2.11
N LYS A 285 -0.53 30.29 0.83
CA LYS A 285 -0.87 31.16 -0.30
C LYS A 285 -2.39 31.40 -0.42
N VAL A 286 -3.21 30.45 -0.02
CA VAL A 286 -4.67 30.62 0.12
C VAL A 286 -4.99 31.64 1.22
N GLU A 287 -4.37 31.51 2.40
CA GLU A 287 -4.53 32.45 3.52
C GLU A 287 -4.12 33.89 3.14
N LEU A 288 -3.06 34.02 2.32
CA LEU A 288 -2.61 35.30 1.77
C LEU A 288 -3.41 35.79 0.55
N LYS A 289 -4.50 35.11 0.18
CA LYS A 289 -5.35 35.42 -0.97
C LYS A 289 -4.59 35.47 -2.32
N SER A 290 -3.41 34.85 -2.38
CA SER A 290 -2.61 34.76 -3.59
C SER A 290 -3.09 33.62 -4.49
N TYR A 291 -3.61 32.54 -3.89
CA TYR A 291 -4.26 31.42 -4.57
C TYR A 291 -5.73 31.31 -4.15
N PRO A 292 -6.63 30.82 -5.03
CA PRO A 292 -7.98 30.48 -4.64
C PRO A 292 -8.00 29.22 -3.76
N GLU A 293 -9.05 29.08 -2.97
CA GLU A 293 -9.36 27.83 -2.28
C GLU A 293 -9.59 26.68 -3.27
N LEU A 294 -9.43 25.44 -2.81
CA LEU A 294 -9.73 24.27 -3.65
C LEU A 294 -11.23 24.26 -3.98
N PRO A 295 -11.61 24.12 -5.25
CA PRO A 295 -13.01 24.07 -5.63
C PRO A 295 -13.69 22.79 -5.12
N ASP A 296 -15.02 22.83 -5.03
CA ASP A 296 -15.83 21.64 -4.77
C ASP A 296 -15.52 20.54 -5.79
N LEU A 297 -15.62 19.29 -5.34
CA LEU A 297 -15.30 18.12 -6.17
C LEU A 297 -16.11 18.06 -7.47
N ASP A 298 -17.35 18.56 -7.46
CA ASP A 298 -18.22 18.62 -8.64
C ASP A 298 -17.77 19.63 -9.69
N LYS A 299 -16.96 20.61 -9.30
CA LYS A 299 -16.40 21.67 -10.17
C LYS A 299 -15.01 21.31 -10.70
N ILE A 300 -14.42 20.20 -10.26
CA ILE A 300 -13.11 19.73 -10.72
C ILE A 300 -13.28 18.97 -12.03
N ASP A 301 -12.61 19.44 -13.08
CA ASP A 301 -12.48 18.70 -14.33
C ASP A 301 -11.41 17.60 -14.19
N PHE A 302 -11.87 16.37 -14.00
CA PHE A 302 -10.99 15.19 -13.92
C PHE A 302 -10.49 14.70 -15.28
N SER A 303 -11.01 15.23 -16.40
CA SER A 303 -10.59 14.82 -17.76
C SER A 303 -9.15 15.25 -18.08
N VAL A 304 -8.64 16.29 -17.42
CA VAL A 304 -7.27 16.77 -17.57
C VAL A 304 -6.22 15.76 -17.03
N LEU A 305 -6.66 14.75 -16.26
CA LEU A 305 -5.78 13.75 -15.67
C LEU A 305 -5.46 12.61 -16.66
N THR A 306 -4.72 12.95 -17.71
CA THR A 306 -4.44 12.05 -18.86
C THR A 306 -3.23 11.14 -18.68
N GLN A 307 -2.35 11.45 -17.71
CA GLN A 307 -1.11 10.71 -17.56
C GLN A 307 -1.34 9.28 -17.04
N PRO A 308 -0.69 8.25 -17.61
CA PRO A 308 -0.87 6.85 -17.20
C PRO A 308 -0.48 6.57 -15.74
N VAL A 309 0.44 7.36 -15.20
CA VAL A 309 0.83 7.26 -13.78
C VAL A 309 -0.30 7.66 -12.85
N MET A 310 -1.18 8.57 -13.28
CA MET A 310 -2.32 9.01 -12.46
C MET A 310 -3.37 7.92 -12.39
N ILE A 311 -3.75 7.31 -13.51
CA ILE A 311 -4.67 6.17 -13.45
C ILE A 311 -4.12 5.04 -12.56
N LEU A 312 -2.83 4.75 -12.60
CA LEU A 312 -2.23 3.79 -11.69
C LEU A 312 -2.37 4.17 -10.20
N LEU A 313 -2.20 5.46 -9.85
CA LEU A 313 -2.37 5.95 -8.49
C LEU A 313 -3.81 5.74 -8.00
N PHE A 314 -4.79 6.10 -8.83
CA PHE A 314 -6.21 5.93 -8.52
C PHE A 314 -6.64 4.46 -8.47
N LEU A 315 -6.13 3.62 -9.37
CA LEU A 315 -6.35 2.17 -9.34
C LEU A 315 -5.80 1.50 -8.08
N ARG A 316 -4.73 2.05 -7.51
CA ARG A 316 -4.21 1.62 -6.19
C ARG A 316 -5.08 2.15 -5.05
N GLY A 317 -5.63 3.36 -5.18
CA GLY A 317 -6.64 3.87 -4.26
C GLY A 317 -7.90 2.99 -4.21
N LEU A 318 -8.32 2.43 -5.35
CA LEU A 318 -9.44 1.47 -5.39
C LEU A 318 -9.17 0.18 -4.60
N LEU A 319 -7.91 -0.16 -4.32
CA LEU A 319 -7.49 -1.45 -3.76
C LEU A 319 -7.26 -1.46 -2.25
N ASN A 320 -7.28 -0.31 -1.60
CA ASN A 320 -6.96 -0.24 -0.17
C ASN A 320 -8.19 -0.44 0.75
N THR A 321 -9.38 -0.77 0.22
CA THR A 321 -10.58 -1.02 1.03
C THR A 321 -10.82 -2.49 1.40
N ASN A 322 -9.78 -3.34 1.34
CA ASN A 322 -9.82 -4.75 1.78
C ASN A 322 -9.21 -4.97 3.14
#